data_AF-A0A377A1Q6-F1
#
_entry.id   AF-A0A377A1Q6-F1
#
_cell.length_a   1.000
_cell.length_b   1.000
_cell.length_c   1.000
_cell.angle_alpha   90.00
_cell.angle_beta   90.00
_cell.angle_gamma   90.00
#
_symmetry.space_group_name_H-M   'P 1'
#
loop_
_entity.id
_entity.type
_entity.pdbx_description
1 polymer ?
#
loop_
_entity_poly.entity_id
_entity_poly.type
_entity_poly.pdbx_seq_one_letter_code
_entity_poly.pdbx_strand_id
1 'polypeptide(L)'
;MAIIFRAVELLKSCQHFFIQHKLFAWLNLTPQVATLLLERDNYAGELLKYPFIELLINENYPHLNEGKDNRGLLSLSQVYPLVLGNLGAGNSTMKAVFDGLFTRVMLDKSFIQQQITHRSFEPFIRAIQSQISPCCNCIIAGGIDTAEILAQITPFDFHALQGCLWPAVPINQITTLVQR
;
A
#
# COMPACT_ATOMS: atom_id res chain seq x y z
N MET A 1 -4.42 19.66 -4.64
CA MET A 1 -4.68 20.02 -3.24
C MET A 1 -6.12 19.72 -2.82
N ALA A 2 -7.16 20.20 -3.51
CA ALA A 2 -8.57 19.98 -3.11
C ALA A 2 -9.02 18.50 -3.03
N ILE A 3 -8.46 17.62 -3.88
CA ILE A 3 -8.87 16.21 -3.94
C ILE A 3 -8.49 15.45 -2.66
N ILE A 4 -7.30 15.71 -2.09
CA ILE A 4 -6.87 14.97 -0.90
C ILE A 4 -7.67 15.35 0.33
N PHE A 5 -8.02 16.63 0.49
CA PHE A 5 -8.88 17.08 1.59
C PHE A 5 -10.26 16.44 1.52
N ARG A 6 -10.83 16.33 0.32
CA ARG A 6 -12.11 15.64 0.14
C ARG A 6 -12.01 14.15 0.50
N ALA A 7 -10.92 13.49 0.14
CA ALA A 7 -10.69 12.09 0.49
C ALA A 7 -10.53 11.90 2.02
N VAL A 8 -9.80 12.78 2.69
CA VAL A 8 -9.63 12.75 4.16
C VAL A 8 -10.98 12.99 4.87
N GLU A 9 -11.76 14.00 4.45
CA GLU A 9 -13.09 14.26 5.03
C GLU A 9 -14.05 13.06 4.84
N LEU A 10 -13.95 12.39 3.69
CA LEU A 10 -14.73 11.19 3.43
C LEU A 10 -14.32 10.04 4.36
N LEU A 11 -13.03 9.78 4.51
CA LEU A 11 -12.51 8.75 5.42
C LEU A 11 -12.87 9.04 6.88
N LYS A 12 -12.82 10.31 7.28
CA LYS A 12 -13.25 10.79 8.59
C LYS A 12 -14.72 10.51 8.85
N SER A 13 -15.60 10.71 7.86
CA SER A 13 -17.03 10.40 8.00
C SER A 13 -17.29 8.91 8.25
N CYS A 14 -16.37 8.04 7.78
CA CYS A 14 -16.43 6.59 7.95
C CYS A 14 -15.52 6.06 9.08
N GLN A 15 -14.90 6.92 9.90
CA GLN A 15 -13.83 6.49 10.84
C GLN A 15 -14.25 5.38 11.79
N HIS A 16 -15.51 5.41 12.27
CA HIS A 16 -16.00 4.43 13.23
C HIS A 16 -15.99 3.02 12.62
N PHE A 17 -16.35 2.91 11.34
CA PHE A 17 -16.31 1.66 10.59
C PHE A 17 -14.89 1.10 10.50
N PHE A 18 -13.91 1.93 10.11
CA PHE A 18 -12.51 1.49 10.00
C PHE A 18 -11.93 1.04 11.35
N ILE A 19 -12.20 1.80 12.41
CA ILE A 19 -11.70 1.50 13.76
C ILE A 19 -12.35 0.22 14.29
N GLN A 20 -13.67 0.10 14.20
CA GLN A 20 -14.42 -1.06 14.72
C GLN A 20 -13.98 -2.37 14.04
N HIS A 21 -13.80 -2.35 12.72
CA HIS A 21 -13.42 -3.53 11.94
C HIS A 21 -11.91 -3.71 11.79
N LYS A 22 -11.09 -2.87 12.44
CA LYS A 22 -9.60 -2.89 12.36
C LYS A 22 -9.10 -2.86 10.91
N LEU A 23 -9.76 -2.07 10.08
CA LEU A 23 -9.42 -1.87 8.67
C LEU A 23 -8.48 -0.68 8.50
N PHE A 24 -7.75 -0.67 7.40
CA PHE A 24 -6.92 0.46 6.98
C PHE A 24 -7.41 1.01 5.63
N ALA A 25 -7.11 2.28 5.37
CA ALA A 25 -7.46 2.99 4.15
C ALA A 25 -6.21 3.59 3.51
N TRP A 26 -6.01 3.32 2.23
CA TRP A 26 -4.88 3.88 1.48
C TRP A 26 -5.25 5.22 0.87
N LEU A 27 -4.41 6.22 1.13
CA LEU A 27 -4.54 7.56 0.58
C LEU A 27 -3.32 7.88 -0.27
N ASN A 28 -3.53 8.18 -1.56
CA ASN A 28 -2.45 8.53 -2.48
C ASN A 28 -1.66 9.74 -1.98
N LEU A 29 -0.37 9.55 -1.77
CA LEU A 29 0.58 10.58 -1.38
C LEU A 29 1.28 11.12 -2.64
N THR A 30 1.01 12.39 -2.97
CA THR A 30 1.77 13.10 -4.01
C THR A 30 2.91 13.90 -3.38
N PRO A 31 3.96 14.26 -4.14
CA PRO A 31 5.05 15.09 -3.62
C PRO A 31 4.57 16.41 -3.01
N GLN A 32 3.56 17.05 -3.61
CA GLN A 32 2.98 18.29 -3.09
C GLN A 32 2.29 18.07 -1.75
N VAL A 33 1.64 16.92 -1.56
CA VAL A 33 1.02 16.56 -0.28
C VAL A 33 2.10 16.26 0.76
N ALA A 34 3.16 15.54 0.38
CA ALA A 34 4.29 15.28 1.26
C ALA A 34 4.89 16.58 1.80
N THR A 35 5.14 17.56 0.93
CA THR A 35 5.60 18.90 1.34
C THR A 35 4.64 19.56 2.34
N LEU A 36 3.33 19.52 2.09
CA LEU A 36 2.35 20.08 3.03
C LEU A 36 2.37 19.38 4.39
N LEU A 37 2.45 18.04 4.42
CA LEU A 37 2.49 17.29 5.67
C LEU A 37 3.78 17.53 6.45
N LEU A 38 4.88 17.83 5.78
CA LEU A 38 6.18 18.08 6.42
C LEU A 38 6.37 19.54 6.88
N GLU A 39 5.79 20.50 6.17
CA GLU A 39 6.00 21.93 6.45
C GLU A 39 4.89 22.59 7.28
N ARG A 40 3.72 21.94 7.43
CA ARG A 40 2.54 22.54 8.05
C ARG A 40 1.93 21.62 9.12
N ASP A 41 2.14 22.00 10.38
CA ASP A 41 1.69 21.22 11.54
C ASP A 41 0.18 20.98 11.59
N ASN A 42 -0.63 21.91 11.08
CA ASN A 42 -2.08 21.78 11.09
C ASN A 42 -2.59 20.58 10.27
N TYR A 43 -1.93 20.27 9.14
CA TYR A 43 -2.31 19.14 8.30
C TYR A 43 -1.79 17.82 8.85
N ALA A 44 -0.56 17.82 9.34
CA ALA A 44 0.02 16.64 9.97
C ALA A 44 -0.79 16.22 11.22
N GLY A 45 -1.09 17.19 12.09
CA GLY A 45 -1.85 16.95 13.31
C GLY A 45 -3.28 16.47 13.07
N GLU A 46 -3.93 16.89 11.97
CA GLU A 46 -5.26 16.38 11.64
C GLU A 46 -5.19 14.94 11.11
N LEU A 47 -4.24 14.62 10.22
CA LEU A 47 -4.13 13.28 9.65
C LEU A 47 -3.74 12.24 10.72
N LEU A 48 -2.89 12.64 11.68
CA LEU A 48 -2.47 11.81 12.82
C LEU A 48 -3.62 11.35 13.72
N LYS A 49 -4.77 12.04 13.71
CA LYS A 49 -5.97 11.61 14.47
C LYS A 49 -6.61 10.35 13.89
N TYR A 50 -6.26 9.97 12.66
CA TYR A 50 -6.86 8.86 11.93
C TYR A 50 -5.80 7.80 11.58
N PRO A 51 -5.31 7.02 12.56
CA PRO A 51 -4.19 6.08 12.37
C PRO A 51 -4.52 4.90 11.43
N PHE A 52 -5.78 4.73 11.03
CA PHE A 52 -6.18 3.77 10.00
C PHE A 52 -5.85 4.26 8.58
N ILE A 53 -5.50 5.53 8.38
CA ILE A 53 -5.11 6.08 7.09
C ILE A 53 -3.61 5.83 6.88
N GLU A 54 -3.29 5.15 5.77
CA GLU A 54 -1.93 4.86 5.35
C GLU A 54 -1.62 5.60 4.04
N LEU A 55 -0.40 6.09 3.91
CA LEU A 55 0.04 6.90 2.78
C LEU A 55 0.58 6.00 1.65
N LEU A 56 -0.11 6.02 0.52
CA LEU A 56 0.18 5.18 -0.64
C LEU A 56 1.02 5.91 -1.68
N ILE A 57 2.17 5.35 -2.04
CA ILE A 57 2.97 5.78 -3.18
C ILE A 57 3.17 4.62 -4.17
N ASN A 58 3.73 4.95 -5.34
CA ASN A 58 4.11 3.98 -6.35
C ASN A 58 5.59 4.15 -6.71
N GLU A 59 6.13 3.23 -7.51
CA GLU A 59 7.54 3.23 -7.92
C GLU A 59 7.96 4.49 -8.71
N ASN A 60 7.01 5.27 -9.24
CA ASN A 60 7.29 6.54 -9.93
C ASN A 60 7.41 7.73 -8.97
N TYR A 61 7.33 7.52 -7.66
CA TYR A 61 7.50 8.60 -6.70
C TYR A 61 8.90 9.23 -6.83
N PRO A 62 9.01 10.57 -6.90
CA PRO A 62 10.30 11.22 -7.14
C PRO A 62 11.35 10.80 -6.12
N HIS A 63 12.54 10.50 -6.62
CA HIS A 63 13.69 10.16 -5.78
C HIS A 63 13.46 8.94 -4.88
N LEU A 64 12.58 8.00 -5.25
CA LEU A 64 12.34 6.78 -4.47
C LEU A 64 13.60 5.90 -4.37
N ASN A 65 14.45 5.91 -5.42
CA ASN A 65 15.71 5.17 -5.44
C ASN A 65 16.74 5.65 -4.41
N GLU A 66 16.53 6.80 -3.79
CA GLU A 66 17.38 7.28 -2.68
C GLU A 66 17.06 6.54 -1.37
N GLY A 67 15.94 5.80 -1.29
CA GLY A 67 15.55 5.08 -0.07
C GLY A 67 15.53 6.01 1.14
N LYS A 68 16.16 5.63 2.26
CA LYS A 68 16.25 6.47 3.47
C LYS A 68 16.96 7.81 3.26
N ASP A 69 17.74 7.96 2.19
CA ASP A 69 18.41 9.22 1.87
C ASP A 69 17.41 10.26 1.33
N ASN A 70 16.23 9.83 0.87
CA ASN A 70 15.07 10.69 0.64
C ASN A 70 14.50 11.14 1.99
N ARG A 71 14.99 12.28 2.50
CA ARG A 71 14.61 12.81 3.82
C ARG A 71 13.11 13.02 3.98
N GLY A 72 12.40 13.36 2.91
CA GLY A 72 10.95 13.55 2.95
C GLY A 72 10.21 12.25 3.23
N LEU A 73 10.52 11.20 2.47
CA LEU A 73 9.94 9.87 2.70
C LEU A 73 10.36 9.30 4.06
N LEU A 74 11.63 9.46 4.45
CA LEU A 74 12.10 9.03 5.77
C LEU A 74 11.32 9.71 6.89
N SER A 75 11.17 11.03 6.84
CA SER A 75 10.43 11.79 7.87
C SER A 75 8.96 11.39 7.93
N LEU A 76 8.32 11.14 6.78
CA LEU A 76 6.93 10.65 6.75
C LEU A 76 6.82 9.23 7.30
N SER A 77 7.77 8.33 6.99
CA SER A 77 7.77 6.93 7.45
C SER A 77 7.85 6.79 8.97
N GLN A 78 8.45 7.77 9.64
CA GLN A 78 8.58 7.80 11.10
C GLN A 78 7.27 8.17 11.81
N VAL A 79 6.32 8.74 11.07
CA VAL A 79 5.09 9.33 11.62
C VAL A 79 3.83 8.64 11.08
N TYR A 80 3.85 8.20 9.82
CA TYR A 80 2.72 7.59 9.13
C TYR A 80 3.09 6.22 8.57
N PRO A 81 2.15 5.27 8.54
CA PRO A 81 2.33 4.05 7.77
C PRO A 81 2.45 4.39 6.28
N LEU A 82 3.57 4.01 5.67
CA LEU A 82 3.78 4.15 4.22
C LEU A 82 3.55 2.82 3.50
N VAL A 83 2.97 2.91 2.32
CA VAL A 83 2.65 1.78 1.45
C VAL A 83 3.25 1.99 0.06
N LEU A 84 3.97 0.98 -0.44
CA LEU A 84 4.37 0.90 -1.84
C LEU A 84 3.36 0.04 -2.60
N GLY A 85 2.60 0.64 -3.52
CA GLY A 85 1.44 0.00 -4.16
C GLY A 85 1.72 -0.85 -5.39
N ASN A 86 2.94 -0.88 -5.92
CA ASN A 86 3.23 -1.54 -7.20
C ASN A 86 4.68 -2.02 -7.29
N LEU A 87 5.18 -2.66 -6.24
CA LEU A 87 6.53 -3.24 -6.26
C LEU A 87 6.64 -4.26 -7.41
N GLY A 88 7.70 -4.15 -8.22
CA GLY A 88 7.93 -5.01 -9.37
C GLY A 88 7.39 -4.44 -10.68
N ALA A 89 6.89 -3.20 -10.68
CA ALA A 89 6.51 -2.49 -11.90
C ALA A 89 7.72 -2.08 -12.76
N GLY A 90 8.94 -2.15 -12.23
CA GLY A 90 10.19 -1.93 -12.95
C GLY A 90 10.62 -0.47 -13.05
N ASN A 91 10.04 0.43 -12.26
CA ASN A 91 10.34 1.86 -12.28
C ASN A 91 11.26 2.31 -11.13
N SER A 92 11.54 1.43 -10.18
CA SER A 92 12.45 1.71 -9.06
C SER A 92 13.24 0.47 -8.61
N THR A 93 14.31 0.72 -7.88
CA THR A 93 15.09 -0.28 -7.14
C THR A 93 14.38 -0.64 -5.82
N MET A 94 14.73 -1.78 -5.23
CA MET A 94 14.21 -2.20 -3.93
C MET A 94 14.86 -1.47 -2.73
N LYS A 95 15.71 -0.46 -2.95
CA LYS A 95 16.45 0.22 -1.86
C LYS A 95 15.52 0.75 -0.78
N ALA A 96 14.44 1.45 -1.16
CA ALA A 96 13.48 2.00 -0.21
C ALA A 96 12.76 0.94 0.62
N VAL A 97 12.54 -0.25 0.06
CA VAL A 97 11.97 -1.40 0.79
C VAL A 97 12.98 -1.94 1.78
N PHE A 98 14.23 -2.19 1.35
CA PHE A 98 15.28 -2.70 2.24
C PHE A 98 15.73 -1.71 3.32
N ASP A 99 15.60 -0.40 3.05
CA ASP A 99 15.81 0.66 4.03
C ASP A 99 14.68 0.73 5.08
N GLY A 100 13.62 -0.08 4.96
CA GLY A 100 12.56 -0.22 5.96
C GLY A 100 11.55 0.93 5.97
N LEU A 101 11.37 1.64 4.85
CA LEU A 101 10.47 2.80 4.79
C LEU A 101 8.98 2.44 4.80
N PHE A 102 8.63 1.19 4.48
CA PHE A 102 7.24 0.79 4.23
C PHE A 102 6.70 -0.13 5.32
N THR A 103 5.49 0.18 5.79
CA THR A 103 4.70 -0.73 6.61
C THR A 103 4.11 -1.86 5.77
N ARG A 104 3.76 -1.56 4.51
CA ARG A 104 3.21 -2.54 3.56
C ARG A 104 3.78 -2.37 2.17
N VAL A 105 3.91 -3.47 1.47
CA VAL A 105 4.29 -3.50 0.06
C VAL A 105 3.32 -4.38 -0.71
N MET A 106 2.77 -3.86 -1.80
CA MET A 106 1.94 -4.61 -2.74
C MET A 106 2.72 -4.90 -4.01
N LEU A 107 2.81 -6.18 -4.38
CA LEU A 107 3.36 -6.62 -5.65
C LEU A 107 2.44 -6.19 -6.80
N ASP A 108 3.03 -5.62 -7.85
CA ASP A 108 2.29 -5.12 -9.01
C ASP A 108 1.48 -6.23 -9.70
N LYS A 109 0.28 -5.87 -10.18
CA LYS A 109 -0.60 -6.82 -10.88
C LYS A 109 0.06 -7.41 -12.12
N SER A 110 0.80 -6.61 -12.89
CA SER A 110 1.43 -7.03 -14.14
C SER A 110 2.56 -7.99 -13.82
N PHE A 111 3.30 -7.71 -12.75
CA PHE A 111 4.33 -8.60 -12.23
C PHE A 111 3.74 -9.97 -11.83
N ILE A 112 2.68 -10.00 -11.02
CA ILE A 112 2.05 -11.27 -10.62
C ILE A 112 1.51 -12.02 -11.84
N GLN A 113 0.73 -11.36 -12.69
CA GLN A 113 0.07 -12.00 -13.83
C GLN A 113 1.05 -12.52 -14.89
N GLN A 114 2.16 -11.81 -15.13
CA GLN A 114 3.21 -12.29 -16.02
C GLN A 114 3.92 -13.49 -15.41
N GLN A 115 4.35 -13.38 -14.15
CA GLN A 115 5.21 -14.38 -13.55
C GLN A 115 4.47 -15.67 -13.20
N ILE A 116 3.19 -15.62 -12.83
CA ILE A 116 2.40 -16.79 -12.39
C ILE A 116 2.29 -17.89 -13.45
N THR A 117 2.42 -17.54 -14.73
CA THR A 117 2.40 -18.50 -15.85
C THR A 117 3.69 -19.32 -15.97
N HIS A 118 4.77 -18.88 -15.33
CA HIS A 118 6.08 -19.50 -15.41
C HIS A 118 6.32 -20.45 -14.23
N ARG A 119 6.96 -21.61 -14.47
CA ARG A 119 7.35 -22.56 -13.42
C ARG A 119 8.30 -21.96 -12.37
N SER A 120 9.04 -20.92 -12.74
CA SER A 120 9.93 -20.18 -11.85
C SER A 120 9.20 -19.23 -10.89
N PHE A 121 7.88 -19.05 -11.04
CA PHE A 121 7.09 -18.17 -10.18
C PHE A 121 7.27 -18.50 -8.71
N GLU A 122 7.08 -19.75 -8.35
CA GLU A 122 7.09 -20.18 -6.96
C GLU A 122 8.42 -19.89 -6.25
N PRO A 123 9.57 -20.39 -6.74
CA PRO A 123 10.83 -20.11 -6.08
C PRO A 123 11.16 -18.62 -6.07
N PHE A 124 10.73 -17.86 -7.08
CA PHE A 124 10.99 -16.44 -7.17
C PHE A 124 10.16 -15.63 -6.15
N ILE A 125 8.86 -15.90 -6.03
CA ILE A 125 8.01 -15.24 -5.03
C ILE A 125 8.45 -15.58 -3.61
N ARG A 126 8.78 -16.85 -3.34
CA ARG A 126 9.30 -17.24 -2.02
C ARG A 126 10.61 -16.53 -1.69
N ALA A 127 11.49 -16.34 -2.66
CA ALA A 127 12.72 -15.58 -2.47
C ALA A 127 12.44 -14.10 -2.16
N ILE A 128 11.51 -13.46 -2.91
CA ILE A 128 11.09 -12.08 -2.66
C ILE A 128 10.50 -11.93 -1.27
N GLN A 129 9.57 -12.80 -0.88
CA GLN A 129 8.96 -12.78 0.45
C GLN A 129 10.02 -12.92 1.54
N SER A 130 10.95 -13.87 1.40
CA SER A 130 12.04 -14.09 2.36
C SER A 130 12.96 -12.88 2.50
N GLN A 131 13.29 -12.19 1.40
CA GLN A 131 14.14 -11.01 1.42
C GLN A 131 13.44 -9.77 1.97
N ILE A 132 12.14 -9.62 1.74
CA ILE A 132 11.38 -8.42 2.13
C ILE A 132 10.84 -8.53 3.56
N SER A 133 10.49 -9.73 4.04
CA SER A 133 9.86 -9.92 5.36
C SER A 133 10.63 -9.32 6.54
N PRO A 134 11.99 -9.30 6.57
CA PRO A 134 12.74 -8.62 7.63
C PRO A 134 12.60 -7.09 7.62
N CYS A 135 12.26 -6.51 6.47
CA CYS A 135 12.22 -5.06 6.25
C CYS A 135 10.79 -4.51 6.19
N CYS A 136 9.80 -5.36 5.94
CA CYS A 136 8.39 -4.99 5.80
C CYS A 136 7.49 -6.09 6.34
N ASN A 137 6.60 -5.72 7.25
CA ASN A 137 5.73 -6.66 7.96
C ASN A 137 4.54 -7.17 7.13
N CYS A 138 4.25 -6.55 5.98
CA CYS A 138 3.03 -6.85 5.24
C CYS A 138 3.27 -6.84 3.74
N ILE A 139 3.31 -8.03 3.15
CA ILE A 139 3.42 -8.24 1.71
C ILE A 139 2.04 -8.63 1.15
N ILE A 140 1.59 -7.89 0.13
CA ILE A 140 0.28 -8.01 -0.50
C ILE A 140 0.49 -8.40 -1.97
N ALA A 141 -0.37 -9.26 -2.52
CA ALA A 141 -0.36 -9.56 -3.95
C ALA A 141 -1.53 -8.86 -4.66
N GLY A 142 -1.21 -8.02 -5.66
CA GLY A 142 -2.20 -7.40 -6.54
C GLY A 142 -2.48 -8.25 -7.79
N GLY A 143 -3.57 -7.93 -8.50
CA GLY A 143 -3.92 -8.58 -9.77
C GLY A 143 -4.59 -9.94 -9.65
N ILE A 144 -5.22 -10.24 -8.52
CA ILE A 144 -5.98 -11.48 -8.30
C ILE A 144 -7.36 -11.36 -8.97
N ASP A 145 -7.36 -11.49 -10.28
CA ASP A 145 -8.52 -11.17 -11.13
C ASP A 145 -9.40 -12.38 -11.45
N THR A 146 -8.89 -13.60 -11.29
CA THR A 146 -9.61 -14.85 -11.59
C THR A 146 -9.42 -15.90 -10.50
N ALA A 147 -10.33 -16.87 -10.45
CA ALA A 147 -10.26 -17.97 -9.47
C ALA A 147 -8.99 -18.83 -9.66
N GLU A 148 -8.49 -18.95 -10.89
CA GLU A 148 -7.25 -19.66 -11.21
C GLU A 148 -6.02 -18.96 -10.63
N ILE A 149 -5.98 -17.62 -10.70
CA ILE A 149 -4.91 -16.84 -10.08
C ILE A 149 -4.99 -16.96 -8.56
N LEU A 150 -6.21 -16.89 -7.99
CA LEU A 150 -6.42 -17.07 -6.55
C LEU A 150 -5.93 -18.44 -6.07
N ALA A 151 -6.28 -19.52 -6.77
CA ALA A 151 -5.85 -20.87 -6.42
C ALA A 151 -4.32 -21.01 -6.44
N GLN A 152 -3.66 -20.36 -7.40
CA GLN A 152 -2.19 -20.37 -7.51
C GLN A 152 -1.51 -19.49 -6.47
N ILE A 153 -2.10 -18.35 -6.07
CA ILE A 153 -1.47 -17.43 -5.11
C ILE A 153 -1.69 -17.86 -3.65
N THR A 154 -2.73 -18.66 -3.37
CA THR A 154 -3.09 -19.07 -2.01
C THR A 154 -1.96 -19.77 -1.25
N PRO A 155 -1.16 -20.70 -1.84
CA PRO A 155 -0.07 -21.40 -1.15
C PRO A 155 1.15 -20.53 -0.76
N PHE A 156 1.14 -19.24 -1.12
CA PHE A 156 2.20 -18.29 -0.79
C PHE A 156 1.93 -17.49 0.47
N ASP A 157 0.76 -17.65 1.10
CA ASP A 157 0.41 -17.05 2.39
C ASP A 157 0.71 -15.53 2.47
N PHE A 158 0.36 -14.79 1.40
CA PHE A 158 0.41 -13.32 1.43
C PHE A 158 -0.52 -12.78 2.52
N HIS A 159 -0.14 -11.64 3.11
CA HIS A 159 -0.89 -11.04 4.22
C HIS A 159 -2.25 -10.51 3.76
N ALA A 160 -2.36 -10.08 2.50
CA ALA A 160 -3.61 -9.72 1.86
C ALA A 160 -3.50 -9.90 0.33
N LEU A 161 -4.65 -9.93 -0.33
CA LEU A 161 -4.79 -10.06 -1.77
C LEU A 161 -5.68 -8.92 -2.31
N GLN A 162 -5.41 -8.46 -3.53
CA GLN A 162 -6.20 -7.42 -4.20
C GLN A 162 -6.37 -7.78 -5.68
N GLY A 163 -7.59 -7.63 -6.22
CA GLY A 163 -7.85 -7.82 -7.64
C GLY A 163 -9.34 -7.76 -7.98
N CYS A 164 -9.69 -8.08 -9.22
CA CYS A 164 -11.07 -8.00 -9.73
C CYS A 164 -12.04 -8.99 -9.06
N LEU A 165 -11.54 -10.01 -8.36
CA LEU A 165 -12.39 -10.88 -7.53
C LEU A 165 -13.10 -10.12 -6.39
N TRP A 166 -12.52 -8.99 -5.95
CA TRP A 166 -13.14 -8.08 -4.97
C TRP A 166 -13.33 -6.70 -5.64
N PRO A 167 -14.43 -6.50 -6.39
CA PRO A 167 -14.64 -5.28 -7.14
C PRO A 167 -14.74 -4.06 -6.21
N ALA A 168 -14.29 -2.91 -6.71
CA ALA A 168 -14.40 -1.66 -5.99
C ALA A 168 -15.89 -1.32 -5.74
N VAL A 169 -16.21 -0.96 -4.50
CA VAL A 169 -17.54 -0.48 -4.12
C VAL A 169 -17.50 1.03 -3.90
N PRO A 170 -18.60 1.75 -4.18
CA PRO A 170 -18.77 3.11 -3.72
C PRO A 170 -18.61 3.20 -2.19
N ILE A 171 -18.04 4.30 -1.68
CA ILE A 171 -17.76 4.48 -0.25
C ILE A 171 -19.02 4.34 0.63
N ASN A 172 -20.20 4.73 0.13
CA ASN A 172 -21.47 4.59 0.85
C ASN A 172 -21.94 3.13 0.99
N GLN A 173 -21.28 2.20 0.29
CA GLN A 173 -21.52 0.76 0.37
C GLN A 173 -20.37 0.04 1.08
N ILE A 174 -19.43 0.75 1.70
CA ILE A 174 -18.27 0.13 2.35
C ILE A 174 -18.69 -0.88 3.44
N THR A 175 -19.83 -0.64 4.10
CA THR A 175 -20.41 -1.52 5.12
C THR A 175 -20.89 -2.86 4.58
N THR A 176 -21.05 -2.99 3.26
CA THR A 176 -21.42 -4.27 2.61
C THR A 176 -20.26 -5.26 2.54
N LEU A 177 -19.03 -4.79 2.76
CA LEU A 177 -17.81 -5.59 2.65
C LEU A 177 -17.46 -6.40 3.91
N VAL A 178 -18.14 -6.13 5.03
CA VAL A 178 -17.92 -6.83 6.30
C VAL A 178 -19.17 -7.60 6.70
N GLN A 179 -18.98 -8.72 7.42
CA GLN A 179 -20.09 -9.45 8.00
C GLN A 179 -20.86 -8.56 8.99
N ARG A 180 -22.19 -8.67 8.96
CA ARG A 180 -23.09 -7.97 9.88
C ARG A 180 -22.95 -8.48 11.31
#